data_AF-A0A1D1UG69-F1
#
_entry.id   AF-A0A1D1UG69-F1
#
_cell.length_a   1.000
_cell.length_b   1.000
_cell.length_c   1.000
_cell.angle_alpha   90.00
_cell.angle_beta   90.00
_cell.angle_gamma   90.00
#
_symmetry.space_group_name_H-M   'P 1'
#
loop_
_entity.id
_entity.type
_entity.pdbx_description
1 polymer ?
#
loop_
_entity_poly.entity_id
_entity_poly.type
_entity_poly.pdbx_seq_one_letter_code
_entity_poly.pdbx_strand_id
1 'polypeptide(L)' 'MAVYLRGRTRSVTVGGYYSADSEVRSGVPQGSVLSPRFFVVAVNKLDLDKCELYQYADELVATS' A
#
# COMPACT_ATOMS: atom_id res chain seq x y z
N MET A 1 -0.46 2.25 15.81
CA MET A 1 0.18 2.80 14.59
C MET A 1 1.59 2.30 14.37
N ALA A 2 2.51 2.43 15.35
CA ALA A 2 3.88 1.94 15.20
C ALA A 2 3.97 0.43 14.85
N VAL A 3 3.20 -0.42 15.54
CA VAL A 3 3.17 -1.89 15.28
C VAL A 3 2.58 -2.25 13.91
N TYR A 4 1.73 -1.39 13.33
CA TYR A 4 1.06 -1.68 12.07
C TYR A 4 1.99 -1.57 10.85
N LEU A 5 2.92 -0.62 10.89
CA LEU A 5 3.83 -0.34 9.77
C LEU A 5 5.26 -0.84 10.01
N ARG A 6 5.64 -1.14 11.27
CA ARG A 6 7.00 -1.52 11.66
C ARG A 6 7.07 -2.99 12.08
N GLY A 7 8.29 -3.55 12.08
CA GLY A 7 8.55 -4.91 12.56
C GLY A 7 7.96 -6.00 11.66
N ARG A 8 7.69 -5.67 10.39
CA ARG A 8 7.14 -6.60 9.41
C ARG A 8 8.28 -7.23 8.62
N THR A 9 8.19 -8.54 8.39
CA THR A 9 9.09 -9.28 7.51
C THR A 9 8.29 -9.97 6.41
N ARG A 10 8.96 -10.35 5.33
CA ARG A 10 8.44 -11.17 4.24
C ARG A 10 9.42 -12.28 3.90
N SER A 11 8.89 -13.42 3.51
CA SER A 11 9.61 -14.49 2.81
C SER A 11 8.76 -14.90 1.61
N VAL A 12 9.40 -15.39 0.56
CA VAL A 12 8.73 -15.87 -0.66
C VAL A 12 8.99 -17.35 -0.85
N THR A 13 8.01 -18.06 -1.40
CA THR A 13 8.11 -19.50 -1.68
C THR A 13 8.06 -19.75 -3.17
N VAL A 14 9.01 -20.53 -3.70
CA VAL A 14 9.02 -20.99 -5.10
C VAL A 14 9.32 -22.47 -5.11
N GLY A 15 8.42 -23.28 -5.68
CA GLY A 15 8.61 -24.73 -5.77
C GLY A 15 8.80 -25.43 -4.41
N GLY A 16 8.22 -24.89 -3.33
CA GLY A 16 8.34 -25.43 -1.97
C GLY A 16 9.57 -24.96 -1.17
N TYR A 17 10.49 -24.19 -1.78
CA TYR A 17 11.63 -23.58 -1.09
C TYR A 17 11.31 -22.16 -0.66
N TYR A 18 11.72 -21.80 0.55
CA TYR A 18 11.53 -20.46 1.12
C TYR A 18 12.80 -19.62 1.01
N SER A 19 12.65 -18.32 0.77
CA SER A 19 13.73 -17.36 0.95
C SER A 19 14.00 -17.10 2.44
N ALA A 20 15.16 -16.51 2.73
CA ALA A 20 15.38 -15.88 4.03
C ALA A 20 14.36 -14.73 4.24
N ASP A 21 14.10 -14.41 5.50
CA ASP A 21 13.25 -13.29 5.88
C ASP A 21 13.89 -11.95 5.49
N SER A 22 13.08 -11.04 4.99
CA SER A 22 13.47 -9.68 4.61
C SER A 22 12.51 -8.66 5.22
N GLU A 23 13.05 -7.56 5.76
CA GLU A 23 12.25 -6.49 6.36
C GLU A 23 11.36 -5.77 5.34
N VAL A 24 10.10 -5.53 5.71
CA VAL A 24 9.13 -4.76 4.91
C VAL A 24 9.11 -3.32 5.39
N ARG A 25 9.77 -2.44 4.62
CA ARG A 25 9.94 -1.02 4.96
C ARG A 25 8.87 -0.09 4.40
N SER A 26 8.06 -0.56 3.46
CA SER A 26 7.07 0.26 2.75
C SER A 26 5.76 -0.50 2.50
N GLY A 27 4.74 0.23 2.10
CA GLY A 27 3.41 -0.32 1.84
C GLY A 27 2.64 -0.70 3.11
N VAL A 28 1.41 -1.17 2.90
CA VAL A 28 0.46 -1.54 3.97
C VAL A 28 0.18 -3.05 3.93
N PRO A 29 -0.09 -3.71 5.09
CA PRO A 29 -0.41 -5.14 5.11
C PRO A 29 -1.71 -5.51 4.37
N GLN A 30 -1.66 -6.33 3.32
CA GLN A 30 -2.89 -6.77 2.65
C GLN A 30 -3.79 -7.59 3.58
N GLY A 31 -5.11 -7.44 3.43
CA GLY A 31 -6.11 -8.14 4.26
C GLY A 31 -6.40 -7.51 5.62
N SER A 32 -5.73 -6.41 5.98
CA SER A 32 -6.03 -5.69 7.22
C SER A 32 -7.06 -4.57 7.03
N VAL A 33 -7.93 -4.39 8.02
CA VAL A 33 -8.99 -3.36 8.05
C VAL A 33 -8.45 -1.93 7.91
N LEU A 34 -7.22 -1.67 8.34
CA LEU A 34 -6.63 -0.33 8.28
C LEU A 34 -5.91 -0.04 6.96
N SER A 35 -5.64 -1.07 6.14
CA SER A 35 -4.86 -0.90 4.91
C SER A 35 -5.53 -0.05 3.86
N PRO A 36 -6.83 -0.21 3.56
CA PRO A 36 -7.51 0.66 2.60
C PRO A 36 -7.42 2.13 3.01
N ARG A 37 -7.57 2.43 4.31
CA ARG A 37 -7.53 3.81 4.80
C ARG A 37 -6.13 4.42 4.72
N PHE A 38 -5.09 3.66 5.06
CA PHE A 38 -3.71 4.14 4.89
C PHE A 38 -3.29 4.25 3.43
N PHE A 39 -3.81 3.39 2.57
CA PHE A 39 -3.61 3.49 1.14
C PHE A 39 -4.16 4.81 0.60
N VAL A 40 -5.43 5.12 0.89
CA VAL A 40 -6.09 6.38 0.48
C VAL A 40 -5.30 7.60 0.95
N VAL A 41 -4.85 7.65 2.21
CA VAL A 41 -4.05 8.78 2.71
C VAL A 41 -2.70 8.91 1.99
N ALA A 42 -2.10 7.79 1.57
CA ALA A 42 -0.84 7.82 0.84
C ALA A 42 -1.02 8.35 -0.59
N VAL A 43 -2.09 7.96 -1.29
CA VAL A 43 -2.36 8.36 -2.68
C VAL A 43 -3.06 9.70 -2.83
N ASN A 44 -3.82 10.15 -1.82
CA ASN A 44 -4.45 11.48 -1.79
C ASN A 44 -3.45 12.64 -1.91
N LYS A 45 -2.14 12.39 -1.81
CA LYS A 45 -1.10 13.39 -2.07
C LYS A 45 -0.86 13.66 -3.57
N LEU A 46 -1.47 12.89 -4.46
CA LEU A 46 -1.35 13.03 -5.92
C LEU A 46 -2.23 14.16 -6.46
N ASP A 47 -2.40 15.25 -5.70
CA ASP A 47 -3.26 16.37 -6.10
C ASP A 47 -2.79 16.95 -7.44
N LEU A 48 -3.71 17.00 -8.41
CA LEU A 48 -3.47 17.51 -9.75
C LEU A 48 -4.31 18.78 -9.90
N ASP A 49 -3.71 19.94 -9.63
CA ASP A 49 -4.35 21.27 -9.57
C ASP A 49 -5.21 21.67 -10.80
N LYS A 50 -5.15 20.91 -11.90
CA LYS A 50 -5.77 21.25 -13.20
C LYS A 50 -6.84 20.28 -13.66
N CYS A 51 -7.10 19.19 -12.93
CA CYS A 51 -8.07 18.18 -13.33
C CYS A 51 -8.96 17.80 -12.14
N GLU A 52 -10.23 17.55 -12.42
CA GLU A 52 -11.10 16.86 -11.45
C GLU A 52 -10.61 15.40 -11.31
N LEU A 53 -10.40 14.97 -10.07
CA LEU A 53 -9.74 13.70 -9.77
C LEU A 53 -10.67 12.79 -8.96
N TYR A 54 -11.05 11.66 -9.54
CA TYR A 54 -11.82 10.61 -8.88
C TYR A 54 -10.88 9.47 -8.47
N GLN A 55 -10.84 9.17 -7.17
CA GLN A 55 -9.97 8.15 -6.59
C GLN A 55 -10.78 7.07 -5.89
N TYR A 56 -10.50 5.81 -6.20
CA TYR A 56 -11.06 4.66 -5.50
C TYR A 56 -10.02 3.55 -5.36
N ALA A 57 -9.58 3.28 -4.13
CA ALA A 57 -8.46 2.36 -3.88
C ALA A 57 -7.28 2.71 -4.80
N ASP A 58 -6.77 1.75 -5.59
CA ASP A 58 -5.70 1.94 -6.57
C ASP A 58 -6.15 2.52 -7.92
N GLU A 59 -7.45 2.73 -8.14
CA GLU A 59 -8.00 3.36 -9.34
C GLU A 59 -7.98 4.89 -9.23
N LEU A 60 -7.56 5.53 -10.33
CA LEU A 60 -7.48 6.98 -10.49
C LEU A 60 -8.05 7.37 -11.85
N VAL A 61 -9.03 8.28 -11.87
CA VAL A 61 -9.58 8.88 -13.09
C VAL A 61 -9.44 10.39 -13.00
N ALA A 62 -8.71 10.98 -13.94
CA ALA A 62 -8.59 12.43 -14.09
C ALA A 62 -9.43 12.89 -15.28
N THR A 63 -10.24 13.91 -15.08
CA THR A 63 -11.05 14.55 -16.12
C THR A 63 -10.63 16.00 -16.30
N SER A 64 -10.39 16.40 -17.55
CA SER A 64 -10.02 17.75 -17.99
C SER A 64 -11.24 18.61 -18.32
#